data_AF-A0A1G5ZY38-F1
#
_entry.id   AF-A0A1G5ZY38-F1
#
_cell.length_a   1.000
_cell.length_b   1.000
_cell.length_c   1.000
_cell.angle_alpha   90.00
_cell.angle_beta   90.00
_cell.angle_gamma   90.00
#
_symmetry.space_group_name_H-M   'P 1'
#
loop_
_entity.id
_entity.type
_entity.pdbx_description
1 polymer ?
#
loop_
_entity_poly.entity_id
_entity_poly.type
_entity_poly.pdbx_seq_one_letter_code
_entity_poly.pdbx_strand_id
1 'polypeptide(L)'
;MHDIERSENYEDLIRLIHERYDDMSKSYQKIALYLTQNPNDVAVLSVNATADRCGVHASSFVRFAQALGYDGFKELQALFQKRLSTAAPGFEARIKALETELGSRADRSELSFLRDLVVRC
;
A
#
# COMPACT_ATOMS: atom_id res chain seq x y z
N MET A 1 20.30 2.20 17.30
CA MET A 1 19.81 2.79 16.04
C MET A 1 19.42 1.60 15.19
N HIS A 2 18.15 1.20 15.18
CA HIS A 2 17.71 0.17 14.25
C HIS A 2 17.58 0.87 12.91
N ASP A 3 18.58 0.72 12.05
CA ASP A 3 18.42 0.98 10.63
C ASP A 3 17.19 0.19 10.20
N ILE A 4 16.08 0.88 9.96
CA ILE A 4 14.91 0.25 9.36
C ILE A 4 15.33 0.07 7.90
N GLU A 5 15.98 -1.06 7.61
CA GLU A 5 16.36 -1.44 6.25
C GLU A 5 15.08 -1.61 5.44
N ARG A 6 14.70 -0.52 4.78
CA ARG A 6 13.67 -0.52 3.75
C ARG A 6 14.05 -1.60 2.75
N SER A 7 13.15 -2.55 2.55
CA SER A 7 13.36 -3.56 1.52
C SER A 7 13.35 -2.90 0.14
N GLU A 8 14.39 -3.18 -0.65
CA GLU A 8 14.58 -2.62 -1.99
C GLU A 8 13.87 -3.43 -3.09
N ASN A 9 13.58 -4.71 -2.82
CA ASN A 9 12.94 -5.61 -3.77
C ASN A 9 11.85 -6.48 -3.12
N TYR A 10 10.92 -6.98 -3.93
CA TYR A 10 9.79 -7.80 -3.49
C TYR A 10 10.22 -9.02 -2.66
N GLU A 11 11.30 -9.69 -3.04
CA GLU A 11 11.79 -10.89 -2.31
C GLU A 11 12.22 -10.54 -0.88
N ASP A 12 12.96 -9.43 -0.72
CA ASP A 12 13.39 -8.94 0.59
C ASP A 12 12.18 -8.52 1.45
N LEU A 13 11.15 -7.95 0.82
CA LEU A 13 9.93 -7.53 1.52
C LEU A 13 9.20 -8.76 2.07
N ILE A 14 9.04 -9.80 1.25
CA ILE A 14 8.39 -11.05 1.68
C ILE A 14 9.19 -11.72 2.79
N ARG A 15 10.51 -11.73 2.69
CA ARG A 15 11.38 -12.27 3.73
C ARG A 15 11.23 -11.50 5.05
N LEU A 16 11.28 -10.17 4.99
CA LEU A 16 11.11 -9.30 6.16
C LEU A 16 9.74 -9.51 6.81
N ILE A 17 8.67 -9.58 6.00
CA ILE A 17 7.32 -9.85 6.48
C ILE A 17 7.27 -11.21 7.19
N HIS A 18 7.91 -12.23 6.63
CA HIS A 18 7.92 -13.57 7.19
C HIS A 18 8.73 -13.64 8.50
N GLU A 19 9.92 -13.02 8.55
CA GLU A 19 10.77 -12.97 9.74
C GLU A 19 10.09 -12.21 10.89
N ARG A 20 9.32 -11.17 10.60
CA ARG A 20 8.60 -10.38 11.61
C ARG A 20 7.16 -10.85 11.86
N TYR A 21 6.68 -11.87 11.14
CA TYR A 21 5.27 -12.26 11.16
C TYR A 21 4.78 -12.67 12.56
N ASP A 22 5.59 -13.43 13.29
CA ASP A 22 5.26 -13.89 14.64
C ASP A 22 5.24 -12.75 15.68
N ASP A 23 6.05 -11.71 15.49
CA ASP A 23 6.08 -10.51 16.33
C ASP A 23 4.99 -9.47 15.98
N MET A 24 4.28 -9.66 14.86
CA MET A 24 3.23 -8.73 14.42
C MET A 24 1.91 -8.90 15.21
N SER A 25 1.21 -7.79 15.42
CA SER A 25 -0.17 -7.82 15.91
C SER A 25 -1.10 -8.58 14.94
N LYS A 26 -2.22 -9.12 15.44
CA LYS A 26 -3.20 -9.85 14.60
C LYS A 26 -3.68 -9.06 13.38
N SER A 27 -3.83 -7.75 13.51
CA SER A 27 -4.19 -6.87 12.39
C SER A 27 -3.07 -6.76 11.35
N TYR A 28 -1.81 -6.69 11.79
CA TYR A 28 -0.65 -6.64 10.89
C TYR A 28 -0.40 -7.99 10.23
N GLN A 29 -0.59 -9.10 10.94
CA GLN A 29 -0.57 -10.45 10.38
C GLN A 29 -1.61 -10.62 9.27
N LYS A 30 -2.82 -10.06 9.45
CA LYS A 30 -3.88 -10.09 8.42
C LYS A 30 -3.49 -9.29 7.17
N ILE A 31 -2.92 -8.11 7.35
CA ILE A 31 -2.42 -7.27 6.25
C ILE A 31 -1.29 -7.99 5.52
N ALA A 32 -0.29 -8.49 6.24
CA ALA A 32 0.82 -9.27 5.71
C ALA A 32 0.32 -10.48 4.89
N LEU A 33 -0.63 -11.25 5.42
CA LEU A 33 -1.22 -12.39 4.73
C LEU A 33 -1.92 -11.97 3.43
N TYR A 34 -2.69 -10.88 3.47
CA TYR A 34 -3.37 -10.38 2.27
C TYR A 34 -2.35 -9.96 1.20
N LEU A 35 -1.28 -9.27 1.60
CA LEU A 35 -0.21 -8.82 0.72
C LEU A 35 0.51 -9.99 0.04
N THR A 36 0.80 -11.07 0.77
CA THR A 36 1.49 -12.24 0.24
C THR A 36 0.60 -13.16 -0.59
N GLN A 37 -0.70 -13.26 -0.26
CA GLN A 37 -1.66 -14.07 -1.00
C GLN A 37 -2.15 -13.40 -2.29
N ASN A 38 -2.28 -12.07 -2.30
CA ASN A 38 -2.85 -11.33 -3.44
C ASN A 38 -1.91 -10.22 -3.95
N PRO A 39 -0.66 -10.54 -4.34
CA PRO A 39 0.33 -9.54 -4.74
C PRO A 39 -0.09 -8.76 -5.99
N ASN A 40 -0.84 -9.39 -6.90
CA ASN A 40 -1.33 -8.75 -8.12
C ASN A 40 -2.42 -7.71 -7.81
N ASP A 41 -3.33 -8.02 -6.88
CA ASP A 41 -4.37 -7.08 -6.47
C ASP A 41 -3.75 -5.85 -5.79
N VAL A 42 -2.76 -6.07 -4.91
CA VAL A 42 -2.05 -4.99 -4.22
C VAL A 42 -1.31 -4.08 -5.20
N ALA A 43 -0.74 -4.63 -6.26
CA ALA A 43 -0.05 -3.83 -7.28
C ALA A 43 -1.00 -2.85 -8.01
N VAL A 44 -2.31 -3.13 -8.01
CA VAL A 44 -3.27 -2.49 -8.92
C VAL A 44 -4.29 -1.66 -8.16
N LEU A 45 -4.79 -2.18 -7.05
CA LEU A 45 -5.85 -1.56 -6.27
C LEU A 45 -5.32 -0.38 -5.45
N SER A 46 -6.18 0.60 -5.22
CA SER A 46 -5.87 1.67 -4.27
C SER A 46 -5.76 1.13 -2.85
N VAL A 47 -5.12 1.88 -1.95
CA VAL A 47 -5.06 1.55 -0.53
C VAL A 47 -6.46 1.34 0.06
N ASN A 48 -7.45 2.15 -0.35
CA ASN A 48 -8.83 2.03 0.11
C ASN A 48 -9.47 0.73 -0.38
N ALA A 49 -9.36 0.43 -1.68
CA ALA A 49 -9.93 -0.80 -2.24
C ALA A 49 -9.25 -2.06 -1.68
N THR A 50 -7.94 -2.00 -1.45
CA THR A 50 -7.16 -3.08 -0.82
C THR A 50 -7.60 -3.28 0.63
N ALA A 51 -7.80 -2.19 1.36
CA ALA A 51 -8.22 -2.20 2.75
C ALA A 51 -9.65 -2.75 2.89
N ASP A 52 -10.57 -2.34 2.02
CA ASP A 52 -11.94 -2.85 1.96
C ASP A 52 -11.96 -4.36 1.72
N ARG A 53 -11.14 -4.87 0.78
CA ARG A 53 -11.03 -6.32 0.51
C ARG A 53 -10.42 -7.10 1.66
N CYS A 54 -9.44 -6.52 2.34
CA CYS A 54 -8.83 -7.14 3.52
C CYS A 54 -9.72 -6.98 4.78
N GLY A 55 -10.76 -6.13 4.74
CA GLY A 55 -11.61 -5.82 5.88
C GLY A 55 -10.82 -5.15 7.00
N VAL A 56 -9.98 -4.18 6.65
CA VAL A 56 -9.17 -3.36 7.56
C VAL A 56 -9.27 -1.91 7.12
N HIS A 57 -8.94 -0.95 7.97
CA HIS A 57 -8.91 0.45 7.56
C HIS A 57 -7.68 0.77 6.70
N ALA A 58 -7.83 1.67 5.72
CA ALA A 58 -6.73 2.15 4.88
C ALA A 58 -5.57 2.74 5.69
N SER A 59 -5.87 3.43 6.80
CA SER A 59 -4.86 3.94 7.73
C SER A 59 -4.01 2.83 8.36
N SER A 60 -4.54 1.61 8.53
CA SER A 60 -3.77 0.46 9.01
C SER A 60 -2.72 0.01 8.01
N PHE A 61 -3.01 0.09 6.70
CA PHE A 61 -2.03 -0.19 5.64
C PHE A 61 -0.93 0.86 5.59
N VAL A 62 -1.26 2.13 5.77
CA VAL A 62 -0.26 3.21 5.84
C VAL A 62 0.66 3.02 7.05
N ARG A 63 0.10 2.72 8.23
CA ARG A 63 0.89 2.45 9.44
C ARG A 63 1.73 1.18 9.33
N PHE A 64 1.24 0.16 8.61
CA PHE A 64 2.01 -1.04 8.31
C PHE A 64 3.21 -0.73 7.41
N ALA A 65 3.03 0.07 6.36
CA ALA A 65 4.12 0.51 5.50
C ALA A 65 5.17 1.33 6.28
N GLN A 66 4.73 2.25 7.14
CA GLN A 66 5.60 3.04 8.02
C GLN A 66 6.36 2.16 9.04
N ALA A 67 5.72 1.12 9.58
CA ALA A 67 6.37 0.18 10.47
C ALA A 67 7.49 -0.64 9.79
N LEU A 68 7.42 -0.77 8.47
CA LEU A 68 8.44 -1.41 7.63
C LEU A 68 9.49 -0.41 7.08
N GLY A 69 9.37 0.89 7.41
CA GLY A 69 10.31 1.93 6.97
C GLY A 69 9.99 2.59 5.64
N TYR A 70 8.77 2.43 5.14
CA TYR A 70 8.29 3.16 3.95
C TYR A 70 7.54 4.43 4.37
N ASP A 71 7.60 5.48 3.55
CA ASP A 71 6.87 6.73 3.81
C ASP A 71 5.34 6.55 3.69
N GLY A 72 4.90 5.53 2.94
CA GLY A 72 3.50 5.16 2.85
C GLY A 72 3.22 3.96 1.95
N PHE A 73 1.94 3.67 1.75
CA PHE A 73 1.50 2.49 0.99
C PHE A 73 1.92 2.52 -0.48
N LYS A 74 2.04 3.70 -1.11
CA LYS A 74 2.45 3.81 -2.51
C LYS A 74 3.87 3.30 -2.76
N GLU A 75 4.80 3.56 -1.84
CA GLU A 75 6.17 3.08 -1.97
C GLU A 75 6.25 1.56 -1.84
N LEU A 76 5.50 1.01 -0.88
CA LEU A 76 5.34 -0.43 -0.73
C LEU A 76 4.71 -1.04 -1.99
N GLN A 77 3.64 -0.43 -2.51
CA GLN A 77 2.95 -0.85 -3.73
C GLN A 77 3.86 -0.86 -4.96
N ALA A 78 4.80 0.09 -5.08
CA ALA A 78 5.73 0.15 -6.20
C ALA A 78 6.58 -1.13 -6.34
N LEU A 79 6.91 -1.80 -5.22
CA LEU A 79 7.61 -3.10 -5.25
C LEU A 79 6.75 -4.20 -5.88
N PHE A 80 5.46 -4.22 -5.57
CA PHE A 80 4.50 -5.17 -6.17
C PHE A 80 4.29 -4.88 -7.65
N GLN A 81 4.20 -3.59 -8.03
CA GLN A 81 4.09 -3.18 -9.42
C GLN A 81 5.32 -3.57 -10.23
N LYS A 82 6.53 -3.31 -9.72
CA LYS A 82 7.80 -3.70 -10.36
C LYS A 82 7.84 -5.21 -10.62
N ARG A 83 7.45 -6.02 -9.63
CA ARG A 83 7.38 -7.48 -9.75
C ARG A 83 6.35 -7.92 -10.79
N LEU A 84 5.20 -7.27 -10.83
CA LEU A 84 4.13 -7.59 -11.77
C LEU A 84 4.48 -7.22 -13.21
N SER A 85 5.13 -6.07 -13.44
CA SER A 85 5.61 -5.65 -14.75
C SER A 85 6.66 -6.60 -15.33
N THR A 86 7.56 -7.14 -14.50
CA THR A 86 8.53 -8.17 -14.90
C THR A 86 7.85 -9.49 -15.24
N ALA A 87 6.77 -9.84 -14.54
CA ALA A 87 6.04 -11.09 -14.76
C ALA A 87 5.07 -11.04 -15.96
N ALA A 88 4.58 -9.86 -16.33
CA ALA A 88 3.59 -9.68 -17.40
C ALA A 88 3.84 -8.37 -18.19
N PRO A 89 4.64 -8.42 -19.29
CA PRO A 89 4.87 -7.25 -20.13
C PRO A 89 3.54 -6.80 -20.80
N GLY A 90 3.18 -5.53 -20.64
CA GLY A 90 1.91 -4.94 -21.12
C GLY A 90 0.90 -4.64 -20.02
N PHE A 91 1.13 -5.13 -18.79
CA PHE A 91 0.29 -4.83 -17.64
C PHE A 91 0.44 -3.39 -17.13
N GLU A 92 1.62 -2.81 -17.32
CA GLU A 92 1.97 -1.43 -16.95
C GLU A 92 1.03 -0.37 -17.57
N ALA A 93 0.61 -0.59 -18.83
CA ALA A 93 -0.36 0.29 -19.50
C ALA A 93 -1.74 0.27 -18.80
N ARG A 94 -2.11 -0.87 -18.21
CA ARG A 94 -3.37 -1.06 -17.49
C ARG A 94 -3.31 -0.46 -16.08
N ILE A 95 -2.16 -0.54 -15.41
CA ILE A 95 -1.92 0.17 -14.14
C ILE A 95 -2.07 1.67 -14.35
N LYS A 96 -1.40 2.24 -15.36
CA LYS A 96 -1.44 3.67 -15.66
C LYS A 96 -2.85 4.19 -15.94
N ALA A 97 -3.67 3.40 -16.64
CA ALA A 97 -5.07 3.71 -16.87
C ALA A 97 -5.86 3.78 -15.54
N LEU A 98 -5.63 2.84 -14.63
CA LEU A 98 -6.33 2.79 -13.34
C LEU A 98 -5.87 3.90 -12.37
N GLU A 99 -4.58 4.23 -12.34
CA GLU A 99 -4.06 5.36 -11.55
C GLU A 99 -4.68 6.69 -11.98
N THR A 100 -4.92 6.86 -13.28
CA THR A 100 -5.59 8.05 -13.83
C THR A 100 -7.03 8.16 -13.31
N GLU A 101 -7.75 7.04 -13.18
CA GLU A 101 -9.10 7.03 -12.60
C GLU A 101 -9.11 7.25 -11.08
N LEU A 102 -8.11 6.73 -10.35
CA LEU A 102 -8.01 6.85 -8.90
C LEU A 102 -7.53 8.24 -8.44
N GLY A 103 -6.62 8.87 -9.20
CA GLY A 103 -6.16 10.24 -8.95
C GLY A 103 -7.29 11.27 -8.99
N SER A 104 -8.35 10.99 -9.75
CA SER A 104 -9.57 11.79 -9.79
C SER A 104 -10.40 11.74 -8.48
N ARG A 105 -10.23 10.70 -7.65
CA ARG A 105 -10.96 10.56 -6.36
C ARG A 105 -10.18 11.08 -5.15
N ALA A 106 -8.85 11.08 -5.19
CA ALA A 106 -8.00 11.51 -4.07
C ALA A 106 -8.03 13.03 -3.80
N ASP A 107 -8.52 13.83 -4.76
CA ASP A 107 -8.76 15.27 -4.59
C ASP A 107 -9.89 15.56 -3.56
N ARG A 108 -10.88 14.67 -3.45
CA ARG A 108 -12.15 15.03 -2.81
C ARG A 108 -12.22 14.83 -1.28
N SER A 109 -11.44 13.92 -0.68
CA SER A 109 -11.76 13.47 0.70
C SER A 109 -10.97 14.12 1.84
N GLU A 110 -9.78 14.68 1.62
CA GLU A 110 -8.99 15.28 2.73
C GLU A 110 -8.82 16.80 2.61
N LEU A 111 -8.73 17.34 1.40
CA LEU A 111 -8.60 18.80 1.19
C LEU A 111 -9.94 19.54 1.21
N SER A 112 -11.07 18.89 0.94
CA SER A 112 -12.39 19.51 1.04
C SER A 112 -12.81 19.78 2.49
N PHE A 113 -12.36 18.95 3.43
CA PHE A 113 -12.69 19.08 4.85
C PHE A 113 -11.89 20.21 5.52
N LEU A 114 -10.65 20.43 5.09
CA LEU A 114 -9.77 21.48 5.61
C LEU A 114 -10.05 22.87 5.00
N ARG A 115 -10.66 22.95 3.81
CA ARG A 115 -10.99 24.23 3.16
C ARG A 115 -12.30 24.85 3.68
N ASP A 116 -13.21 24.05 4.22
CA ASP A 116 -14.49 24.53 4.76
C ASP A 116 -14.37 25.06 6.21
N LEU A 117 -13.28 24.67 6.92
CA LEU A 117 -13.02 25.14 8.28
C LEU A 117 -12.41 26.56 8.33
N VAL A 118 -11.83 27.04 7.23
CA VAL A 118 -11.09 28.34 7.18
C VAL A 118 -11.97 29.50 6.67
N VAL A 119 -13.21 29.25 6.24
CA VAL A 119 -14.12 30.30 5.71
C VAL A 119 -15.12 30.82 6.76
N ARG A 120 -14.94 30.49 8.05
CA ARG A 120 -15.78 31.00 9.15
C ARG A 120 -15.01 31.61 10.32
N CYS A 121 -13.98 32.39 10.02
CA CYS A 121 -13.41 33.36 10.96
C CYS A 121 -13.49 34.76 10.36
#